data_AF-A0A0J8QMS8-F1
#
_entry.id   AF-A0A0J8QMS8-F1
#
_cell.length_a   1.000
_cell.length_b   1.000
_cell.length_c   1.000
_cell.angle_alpha   90.00
_cell.angle_beta   90.00
_cell.angle_gamma   90.00
#
_symmetry.space_group_name_H-M   'P 1'
#
loop_
_entity.id
_entity.type
_entity.pdbx_description
1 polymer ?
#
loop_
_entity_poly.entity_id
_entity_poly.type
_entity_poly.pdbx_seq_one_letter_code
_entity_poly.pdbx_strand_id
1 'polypeptide(L)'
;MSSIFNSHQALLMARGQLKSICFGFPYIDTLKVLEKWGPGVLFYGHGSSEDLDDLEQRLELGERYLALFTEFPGNPLLKSPDLERIQNLASKYDFAVVVDDQGPLLS
;
A
#
# COMPACT_ATOMS: atom_id res chain seq x y z
N MET A 1 9.26 9.74 -6.65
CA MET A 1 8.12 10.65 -6.31
C MET A 1 7.12 10.86 -7.44
N SER A 2 7.51 11.08 -8.71
CA SER A 2 6.52 11.26 -9.79
C SER A 2 5.75 9.97 -10.16
N SER A 3 6.40 8.80 -10.05
CA SER A 3 5.80 7.49 -10.33
C SER A 3 4.62 7.17 -9.41
N ILE A 4 4.79 7.29 -8.09
CA ILE A 4 3.74 7.03 -7.10
C ILE A 4 2.57 7.99 -7.28
N PHE A 5 2.84 9.28 -7.49
CA PHE A 5 1.79 10.27 -7.76
C PHE A 5 1.00 9.92 -9.02
N ASN A 6 1.68 9.60 -10.12
CA ASN A 6 1.03 9.27 -11.39
C ASN A 6 0.23 7.96 -11.29
N SER A 7 0.76 6.93 -10.63
CA SER A 7 0.03 5.69 -10.37
C SER A 7 -1.22 5.93 -9.54
N HIS A 8 -1.10 6.74 -8.48
CA HIS A 8 -2.25 7.11 -7.65
C HIS A 8 -3.32 7.88 -8.44
N GLN A 9 -2.93 8.87 -9.24
CA GLN A 9 -3.89 9.62 -10.08
C GLN A 9 -4.53 8.73 -11.15
N ALA A 10 -3.76 7.86 -11.81
CA ALA A 10 -4.28 6.93 -12.81
C ALA A 10 -5.31 5.96 -12.19
N LEU A 11 -5.02 5.45 -10.99
CA LEU A 11 -5.93 4.58 -10.26
C LEU A 11 -7.19 5.32 -9.82
N LEU A 12 -7.08 6.55 -9.30
CA LEU A 12 -8.24 7.37 -8.95
C LEU A 12 -9.16 7.61 -10.16
N MET A 13 -8.57 7.84 -11.34
CA MET A 13 -9.32 8.01 -12.59
C MET A 13 -9.99 6.71 -13.06
N ALA A 14 -9.31 5.56 -12.93
CA ALA A 14 -9.78 4.28 -13.46
C ALA A 14 -10.74 3.53 -12.53
N ARG A 15 -10.56 3.64 -11.21
CA ARG A 15 -11.24 2.84 -10.18
C ARG A 15 -12.08 3.68 -9.20
N GLY A 16 -11.99 5.00 -9.28
CA GLY A 16 -12.79 5.93 -8.48
C GLY A 16 -12.09 6.42 -7.22
N GLN A 17 -12.83 7.22 -6.44
CA GLN A 17 -12.32 7.92 -5.26
C GLN A 17 -12.42 7.06 -3.99
N LEU A 18 -11.56 6.04 -3.89
CA LEU A 18 -11.38 5.23 -2.67
C LEU A 18 -10.07 5.58 -1.95
N LYS A 19 -10.01 5.29 -0.65
CA LYS A 19 -8.78 5.46 0.15
C LYS A 19 -7.72 4.47 -0.31
N SER A 20 -6.46 4.88 -0.24
CA SER A 20 -5.31 3.97 -0.47
C SER A 20 -4.80 3.40 0.86
N ILE A 21 -4.07 2.30 0.80
CA ILE A 21 -3.36 1.70 1.93
C ILE A 21 -1.87 1.95 1.74
N CYS A 22 -1.21 2.37 2.81
CA CYS A 22 0.24 2.53 2.88
C CYS A 22 0.74 1.49 3.88
N PHE A 23 1.40 0.43 3.38
CA PHE A 23 1.76 -0.75 4.14
C PHE A 23 3.27 -0.86 4.32
N GLY A 24 3.71 -0.92 5.58
CA GLY A 24 5.09 -0.79 6.00
C GLY A 24 5.53 0.66 6.08
N PHE A 25 6.82 0.90 5.86
CA PHE A 25 7.42 2.24 5.93
C PHE A 25 7.80 2.78 4.55
N PRO A 26 6.88 2.82 3.56
CA PRO A 26 7.25 3.41 2.29
C PRO A 26 7.47 4.91 2.50
N TYR A 27 8.43 5.50 1.78
CA TYR A 27 8.92 6.88 1.96
C TYR A 27 7.88 7.84 2.56
N ILE A 28 8.26 8.68 3.54
CA ILE A 28 7.39 9.71 4.16
C ILE A 28 6.61 10.52 3.09
N ASP A 29 7.22 10.72 1.93
CA ASP A 29 6.60 11.42 0.81
C ASP A 29 5.44 10.65 0.18
N THR A 30 5.48 9.31 0.12
CA THR A 30 4.37 8.45 -0.30
C THR A 30 3.16 8.62 0.60
N LEU A 31 3.36 8.60 1.93
CA LEU A 31 2.28 8.82 2.88
C LEU A 31 1.63 10.20 2.65
N LYS A 32 2.44 11.25 2.54
CA LYS A 32 1.96 12.62 2.29
C LYS A 32 1.25 12.76 0.94
N VAL A 33 1.72 12.08 -0.10
CA VAL A 33 1.09 12.06 -1.43
C VAL A 33 -0.33 11.49 -1.33
N LEU A 34 -0.49 10.35 -0.65
CA LEU A 34 -1.77 9.67 -0.50
C LEU A 34 -2.74 10.46 0.40
N GLU A 35 -2.24 11.09 1.46
CA GLU A 35 -3.03 11.96 2.34
C GLU A 35 -3.51 13.22 1.63
N LYS A 36 -2.62 13.88 0.88
CA LYS A 36 -2.88 15.22 0.34
C LYS A 36 -3.66 15.20 -0.96
N TRP A 37 -3.53 14.14 -1.76
CA TRP A 37 -4.02 14.10 -3.15
C TRP A 37 -4.96 12.92 -3.43
N GLY A 38 -5.73 12.51 -2.43
CA GLY A 38 -6.77 11.50 -2.55
C GLY A 38 -7.78 11.54 -1.41
N PRO A 39 -8.69 10.55 -1.34
CA PRO A 39 -9.72 10.44 -0.29
C PRO A 39 -9.19 10.11 1.11
N GLY A 40 -7.87 10.05 1.28
CA GLY A 40 -7.17 9.67 2.48
C GLY A 40 -6.42 8.33 2.35
N VAL A 41 -5.72 7.99 3.42
CA VAL A 41 -4.87 6.80 3.49
C VAL A 41 -5.15 6.01 4.76
N LEU A 42 -5.11 4.68 4.67
CA LEU A 42 -4.96 3.79 5.81
C LEU A 42 -3.49 3.44 5.95
N PHE A 43 -2.89 3.74 7.10
CA PHE A 43 -1.45 3.58 7.31
C PHE A 43 -1.13 2.44 8.28
N TYR A 44 -0.36 1.46 7.82
CA TYR A 44 0.17 0.34 8.57
C TYR A 44 1.69 0.44 8.65
N GLY A 45 2.19 1.30 9.55
CA GLY A 45 3.63 1.62 9.62
C GLY A 45 4.54 0.47 10.04
N HIS A 46 4.00 -0.57 10.70
CA HIS A 46 4.79 -1.72 11.12
C HIS A 46 4.97 -2.76 10.02
N GLY A 47 4.03 -2.81 9.06
CA GLY A 47 4.06 -3.76 7.95
C GLY A 47 4.02 -5.21 8.43
N SER A 48 3.40 -5.47 9.58
CA SER A 48 3.48 -6.77 10.26
C SER A 48 2.35 -7.70 9.84
N SER A 49 2.45 -8.97 10.24
CA SER A 49 1.38 -9.94 9.99
C SER A 49 0.08 -9.56 10.70
N GLU A 50 0.18 -8.94 11.88
CA GLU A 50 -0.97 -8.42 12.63
C GLU A 50 -1.65 -7.25 11.90
N ASP A 51 -0.89 -6.41 11.20
CA ASP A 51 -1.45 -5.36 10.34
C ASP A 51 -2.26 -5.97 9.17
N LEU A 52 -1.82 -7.11 8.62
CA LEU A 52 -2.58 -7.83 7.60
C LEU A 52 -3.84 -8.49 8.16
N ASP A 53 -3.82 -8.96 9.41
CA ASP A 53 -5.00 -9.49 10.08
C ASP A 53 -6.07 -8.39 10.26
N ASP A 54 -5.67 -7.19 10.69
CA ASP A 54 -6.58 -6.04 10.80
C ASP A 54 -7.12 -5.62 9.42
N LEU A 55 -6.26 -5.57 8.40
CA LEU A 55 -6.67 -5.25 7.04
C LEU A 55 -7.72 -6.26 6.51
N GLU A 56 -7.47 -7.55 6.69
CA GLU A 56 -8.40 -8.61 6.29
C GLU A 56 -9.76 -8.44 7.00
N GLN A 57 -9.75 -8.19 8.31
CA GLN A 57 -10.98 -7.95 9.07
C GLN A 57 -11.77 -6.75 8.53
N ARG A 58 -11.11 -5.62 8.23
CA ARG A 58 -11.76 -4.44 7.66
C ARG A 58 -12.38 -4.73 6.30
N LEU A 59 -11.66 -5.46 5.45
CA LEU A 59 -12.13 -5.87 4.12
C LEU A 59 -13.37 -6.78 4.23
N GLU A 60 -13.39 -7.70 5.19
CA GLU A 60 -14.54 -8.56 5.52
C GLU A 60 -15.75 -7.77 6.02
N LEU A 61 -15.52 -6.73 6.82
CA LEU A 61 -16.56 -5.81 7.29
C LEU A 61 -17.11 -4.88 6.19
N GLY A 62 -16.55 -4.95 4.97
CA GLY A 62 -17.04 -4.23 3.80
C GLY A 62 -16.25 -2.99 3.44
N GLU A 63 -15.16 -2.67 4.15
CA GLU A 63 -14.26 -1.59 3.70
C GLU A 63 -13.65 -1.94 2.34
N ARG A 64 -13.46 -0.93 1.49
CA ARG A 64 -12.89 -1.06 0.15
C ARG A 64 -11.83 0.02 -0.05
N TYR A 65 -10.75 -0.35 -0.70
CA TYR A 65 -9.60 0.51 -0.93
C TYR A 65 -9.25 0.56 -2.40
N LEU A 66 -8.59 1.65 -2.80
CA LEU A 66 -8.14 1.86 -4.16
C LEU A 66 -6.97 0.94 -4.50
N ALA A 67 -5.94 1.01 -3.66
CA ALA A 67 -4.68 0.33 -3.85
C ALA A 67 -3.90 0.24 -2.54
N LEU A 68 -3.04 -0.76 -2.44
CA LEU A 68 -2.04 -0.93 -1.39
C LEU A 68 -0.66 -0.63 -1.96
N PHE A 69 0.05 0.29 -1.32
CA PHE A 69 1.42 0.66 -1.62
C PHE A 69 2.34 0.06 -0.58
N THR A 70 3.36 -0.67 -1.01
CA THR A 70 4.39 -1.25 -0.13
C THR A 70 5.76 -1.25 -0.81
N GLU A 71 6.82 -1.48 -0.04
CA GLU A 71 8.20 -1.48 -0.51
C GLU A 71 8.85 -2.86 -0.32
N PHE A 72 9.69 -3.23 -1.28
CA PHE A 72 10.50 -4.46 -1.22
C PHE A 72 11.89 -4.23 -1.83
N PRO A 73 12.98 -4.75 -1.25
CA PRO A 73 13.07 -5.37 0.08
C PRO A 73 12.86 -4.34 1.19
N GLY A 74 12.01 -4.67 2.17
CA GLY A 74 11.89 -3.87 3.39
C GLY A 74 13.24 -3.79 4.13
N ASN A 75 13.41 -2.78 4.99
CA ASN A 75 14.59 -2.65 5.83
C ASN A 75 14.92 -4.02 6.48
N PRO A 76 16.13 -4.60 6.30
CA PRO A 76 16.46 -5.93 6.83
C PRO A 76 16.25 -6.09 8.34
N LEU A 77 16.20 -4.99 9.09
CA LEU A 77 15.90 -4.94 10.53
C LEU A 77 14.39 -4.94 10.85
N LEU A 78 13.53 -4.64 9.86
CA LEU A 78 12.08 -4.49 9.98
C LEU A 78 11.42 -5.34 8.89
N LYS A 79 11.05 -6.56 9.27
CA LYS A 79 10.17 -7.54 8.61
C LYS A 79 9.71 -7.21 7.18
N SER A 80 10.03 -8.09 6.23
CA SER A 80 9.49 -8.00 4.86
C SER A 80 7.98 -8.25 4.83
N PRO A 81 7.22 -7.49 4.03
CA PRO A 81 5.77 -7.71 3.87
C PRO A 81 5.48 -9.07 3.21
N ASP A 82 4.42 -9.73 3.66
CA ASP A 82 3.92 -10.97 3.06
C ASP A 82 3.18 -10.64 1.74
N LEU A 83 3.96 -10.54 0.66
CA LEU A 83 3.45 -10.18 -0.67
C LEU A 83 2.44 -11.20 -1.21
N GLU A 84 2.56 -12.49 -0.84
CA GLU A 84 1.61 -13.52 -1.26
C GLU A 84 0.25 -13.28 -0.62
N ARG A 85 0.22 -13.02 0.70
CA ARG A 85 -1.01 -12.68 1.40
C ARG A 85 -1.63 -11.38 0.90
N ILE A 86 -0.83 -10.35 0.64
CA ILE A 86 -1.29 -9.08 0.06
C ILE A 86 -1.93 -9.31 -1.31
N GLN A 87 -1.29 -10.09 -2.19
CA GLN A 87 -1.82 -10.39 -3.52
C GLN A 87 -3.14 -11.16 -3.46
N ASN A 88 -3.27 -12.10 -2.51
CA ASN A 88 -4.51 -12.86 -2.30
C ASN A 88 -5.66 -11.94 -1.84
N LEU A 89 -5.40 -11.03 -0.90
CA LEU A 89 -6.39 -10.03 -0.45
C LEU A 89 -6.77 -9.09 -1.60
N ALA A 90 -5.80 -8.58 -2.34
CA ALA A 90 -6.02 -7.69 -3.47
C ALA A 90 -6.93 -8.32 -4.53
N SER A 91 -6.70 -9.59 -4.83
CA SER A 91 -7.51 -10.34 -5.80
C SER A 91 -8.93 -10.61 -5.28
N LYS A 92 -9.08 -10.89 -3.97
CA LYS A 92 -10.38 -11.18 -3.33
C LYS A 92 -11.25 -9.94 -3.20
N TYR A 93 -10.67 -8.78 -2.92
CA TYR A 93 -11.40 -7.54 -2.60
C TYR A 93 -11.25 -6.43 -3.66
N ASP A 94 -10.62 -6.74 -4.80
CA ASP A 94 -10.47 -5.89 -5.98
C ASP A 94 -9.81 -4.52 -5.73
N PHE A 95 -8.62 -4.53 -5.13
CA PHE A 95 -7.76 -3.35 -5.03
C PHE A 95 -6.40 -3.61 -5.72
N ALA A 96 -5.75 -2.55 -6.19
CA ALA A 96 -4.45 -2.70 -6.85
C ALA A 96 -3.31 -2.86 -5.83
N VAL A 97 -2.24 -3.57 -6.19
CA VAL A 97 -1.01 -3.65 -5.39
C VAL A 97 0.10 -2.92 -6.14
N VAL A 98 0.74 -1.97 -5.49
CA VAL A 98 1.88 -1.22 -6.01
C VAL A 98 3.07 -1.51 -5.10
N VAL A 99 4.03 -2.27 -5.62
CA VAL A 99 5.29 -2.55 -4.94
C VAL A 99 6.36 -1.66 -5.56
N ASP A 100 7.00 -0.82 -4.74
CA ASP A 100 8.18 -0.06 -5.16
C ASP A 100 9.43 -0.88 -4.83
N ASP A 101 10.21 -1.23 -5.86
CA ASP A 101 11.45 -2.01 -5.75
C ASP A 101 12.64 -1.06 -5.64
N GLN A 102 13.17 -0.92 -4.42
CA GLN A 102 14.42 -0.21 -4.18
C GLN A 102 15.54 -1.24 -4.11
N GLY A 103 16.17 -1.50 -5.26
CA GLY A 103 17.40 -2.28 -5.31
C GLY A 103 18.41 -1.76 -4.28
N PRO A 104 19.22 -2.65 -3.65
CA PRO A 104 20.18 -2.24 -2.65
C PRO A 104 21.07 -1.14 -3.23
N LEU A 105 21.23 -0.03 -2.49
CA LEU A 105 22.24 0.99 -2.75
C LEU A 105 23.63 0.35 -2.58
N LEU A 106 24.06 -0.41 -3.59
CA LEU A 106 25.46 -0.75 -3.82
C LEU A 106 26.06 0.44 -4.55
N SER A 107 26.50 1.43 -3.76
CA SER A 107 27.49 2.43 -4.16
C SER A 107 28.89 1.91 -3.94
#